data_AF-A0A834W5M5-F1
#
_entry.id   AF-A0A834W5M5-F1
#
_cell.length_a   1.000
_cell.length_b   1.000
_cell.length_c   1.000
_cell.angle_alpha   90.00
_cell.angle_beta   90.00
_cell.angle_gamma   90.00
#
_symmetry.space_group_name_H-M   'P 1'
#
loop_
_entity.id
_entity.type
_entity.pdbx_description
1 polymer ?
#
loop_
_entity_poly.entity_id
_entity_poly.type
_entity_poly.pdbx_seq_one_letter_code
_entity_poly.pdbx_strand_id
1 'polypeptide(L)'
;MHTIQSRCDFRPVLKLEKGEVEWLGLHAYVQVLMRKQSRHKDLLVVLSSRLRFHRISSRVSPELMHALDPSNSSILWNINLAECKR
;
A
#
# COMPACT_ATOMS: atom_id res chain seq x y z
N MET A 1 -12.49 34.48 -7.55
CA MET A 1 -12.67 33.30 -8.44
C MET A 1 -11.28 32.83 -8.82
N HIS A 2 -10.69 31.91 -8.06
CA HIS A 2 -9.34 31.41 -8.32
C HIS A 2 -9.46 30.12 -9.12
N THR A 3 -9.26 30.23 -10.43
CA THR A 3 -9.24 29.07 -11.32
C THR A 3 -7.94 28.32 -11.06
N ILE A 4 -7.99 27.26 -10.25
CA ILE A 4 -6.88 26.30 -10.17
C ILE A 4 -6.94 25.50 -11.47
N GLN A 5 -6.23 25.98 -12.48
CA GLN A 5 -5.99 25.21 -13.70
C GLN A 5 -4.93 24.15 -13.35
N SER A 6 -5.39 23.04 -12.75
CA SER A 6 -4.55 21.87 -12.48
C SER A 6 -4.30 21.11 -13.78
N ARG A 7 -3.47 21.70 -14.63
CA ARG A 7 -2.88 21.05 -15.79
C ARG A 7 -1.40 21.35 -15.77
N CYS A 8 -0.71 20.69 -14.86
CA CYS A 8 0.70 20.43 -15.05
C CYS A 8 0.84 18.92 -14.95
N ASP A 9 1.44 18.32 -15.97
CA ASP A 9 1.73 16.89 -16.10
C ASP A 9 2.74 16.43 -15.04
N PHE A 10 2.41 16.64 -13.77
CA PHE A 10 3.21 16.21 -12.64
C PHE A 10 3.04 14.70 -12.51
N ARG A 11 3.91 13.97 -13.23
CA ARG A 11 4.12 12.53 -13.08
C ARG A 11 5.38 12.35 -12.25
N PRO A 12 5.33 12.52 -10.92
CA PRO A 12 6.50 12.32 -10.09
C PRO A 12 6.98 10.88 -10.30
N VAL A 13 8.17 10.74 -10.88
CA VAL A 13 8.81 9.43 -11.03
C VAL A 13 9.50 9.15 -9.71
N LEU A 14 8.85 8.34 -8.88
CA LEU A 14 9.41 7.87 -7.64
C LEU A 14 10.53 6.86 -7.94
N LYS A 15 11.77 7.21 -7.61
CA LYS A 15 12.91 6.31 -7.73
C LYS A 15 13.02 5.51 -6.44
N LEU A 16 12.71 4.22 -6.52
CA LEU A 16 12.82 3.27 -5.43
C LEU A 16 13.74 2.13 -5.84
N GLU A 17 14.47 1.58 -4.88
CA GLU A 17 15.14 0.31 -5.09
C GLU A 17 14.11 -0.82 -5.23
N LYS A 18 14.50 -1.87 -5.97
CA LYS A 18 13.65 -3.05 -6.16
C LYS A 18 13.11 -3.62 -4.83
N GLY A 19 13.94 -3.62 -3.78
CA GLY A 19 13.54 -4.11 -2.46
C GLY A 19 12.49 -3.22 -1.79
N GLU A 20 12.56 -1.90 -1.97
CA GLU A 20 11.57 -0.98 -1.40
C GLU A 20 10.22 -1.15 -2.11
N VAL A 21 10.23 -1.31 -3.43
CA VAL A 21 9.02 -1.60 -4.23
C VAL A 21 8.40 -2.93 -3.79
N GLU A 22 9.19 -3.98 -3.64
CA GLU A 22 8.72 -5.29 -3.16
C GLU A 22 8.13 -5.19 -1.76
N TRP A 23 8.79 -4.47 -0.86
CA TRP A 23 8.33 -4.26 0.51
C TRP A 23 7.00 -3.49 0.57
N LEU A 24 6.87 -2.40 -0.19
CA LEU A 24 5.62 -1.65 -0.30
C LEU A 24 4.49 -2.50 -0.87
N GLY A 25 4.77 -3.29 -1.92
CA GLY A 25 3.83 -4.22 -2.51
C GLY A 25 3.34 -5.27 -1.51
N LEU A 26 4.26 -5.90 -0.77
CA LEU A 26 3.92 -6.88 0.28
C LEU A 26 3.03 -6.27 1.37
N HIS A 27 3.35 -5.06 1.82
CA HIS A 27 2.51 -4.33 2.78
C HIS A 27 1.10 -4.07 2.26
N ALA A 28 0.96 -3.61 1.01
CA ALA A 28 -0.33 -3.36 0.38
C ALA A 28 -1.18 -4.64 0.30
N TYR A 29 -0.58 -5.77 -0.10
CA TYR A 29 -1.26 -7.06 -0.12
C TYR A 29 -1.71 -7.49 1.28
N VAL A 30 -0.85 -7.39 2.29
CA VAL A 30 -1.21 -7.75 3.67
C VAL A 30 -2.37 -6.88 4.17
N GLN A 31 -2.33 -5.57 3.97
CA GLN A 31 -3.39 -4.65 4.40
C GLN A 31 -4.75 -4.98 3.75
N VAL A 32 -4.77 -5.28 2.45
CA VAL A 32 -6.01 -5.65 1.73
C VAL A 32 -6.51 -7.04 2.14
N LEU A 33 -5.61 -8.01 2.27
CA LEU A 33 -5.97 -9.38 2.61
C LEU A 33 -6.44 -9.51 4.07
N MET A 34 -5.94 -8.68 4.99
CA MET A 34 -6.47 -8.59 6.36
C MET A 34 -7.98 -8.29 6.35
N ARG A 35 -8.47 -7.43 5.45
CA ARG A 35 -9.92 -7.14 5.30
C ARG A 35 -10.72 -8.33 4.76
N LYS A 36 -10.06 -9.30 4.12
CA LYS A 36 -10.66 -10.51 3.55
C LYS A 36 -10.10 -11.78 4.21
N GLN A 37 -9.69 -11.68 5.47
CA GLN A 37 -8.93 -12.72 6.16
C GLN A 37 -9.63 -14.08 6.13
N SER A 38 -10.96 -14.14 6.26
CA SER A 38 -11.72 -15.40 6.26
C SER A 38 -11.46 -16.29 5.03
N ARG A 39 -11.14 -15.69 3.88
CA ARG A 39 -10.87 -16.40 2.62
C ARG A 39 -9.39 -16.68 2.36
N HIS A 40 -8.49 -15.95 3.01
CA HIS A 40 -7.08 -15.91 2.62
C HIS A 40 -6.11 -16.07 3.82
N LYS A 41 -6.52 -16.79 4.87
CA LYS A 41 -5.70 -16.97 6.09
C LYS A 41 -4.31 -17.52 5.80
N ASP A 42 -4.21 -18.59 5.02
CA ASP A 42 -2.92 -19.25 4.78
C ASP A 42 -1.98 -18.37 3.95
N LEU A 43 -2.51 -17.73 2.92
CA LEU A 43 -1.76 -16.76 2.12
C LEU A 43 -1.27 -15.60 2.98
N LEU A 44 -2.12 -15.11 3.88
CA LEU A 44 -1.77 -14.01 4.78
C LEU A 44 -0.64 -14.39 5.74
N VAL A 45 -0.60 -15.63 6.24
CA VAL A 45 0.50 -16.13 7.07
C VAL A 45 1.81 -16.12 6.28
N VAL A 46 1.80 -16.63 5.04
CA VAL A 46 2.99 -16.67 4.18
C VAL A 46 3.51 -15.26 3.87
N LEU A 47 2.62 -14.35 3.46
CA LEU A 47 3.00 -12.97 3.13
C LEU A 47 3.49 -12.20 4.35
N SER A 48 2.84 -12.37 5.50
CA SER A 48 3.27 -11.72 6.75
C SER A 48 4.61 -12.28 7.25
N SER A 49 4.90 -13.55 7.01
CA SER A 49 6.22 -14.13 7.29
C SER A 49 7.29 -13.52 6.39
N ARG A 50 7.06 -13.51 5.06
CA ARG A 50 7.99 -12.88 4.09
C ARG A 50 8.26 -11.42 4.40
N LEU A 51 7.22 -10.69 4.80
CA LEU A 51 7.35 -9.28 5.16
C LEU A 51 8.23 -9.07 6.41
N ARG A 52 8.07 -9.92 7.43
CA ARG A 52 8.90 -9.87 8.65
C ARG A 52 10.37 -10.12 8.38
N PHE A 53 10.68 -11.07 7.49
CA PHE A 53 12.07 -11.40 7.11
C PHE A 53 12.62 -10.53 5.96
N HIS A 54 11.83 -9.58 5.46
CA HIS A 54 12.26 -8.73 4.36
C HIS A 54 13.39 -7.79 4.79
N ARG A 55 14.45 -7.68 3.99
CA ARG A 55 15.66 -6.90 4.33
C ARG A 55 15.38 -5.45 4.74
N ILE A 56 14.40 -4.81 4.08
CA ILE A 56 14.01 -3.41 4.30
C ILE A 56 13.33 -3.23 5.67
N SER A 57 12.71 -4.27 6.22
CA SER A 57 12.03 -4.19 7.52
C SER A 57 12.98 -3.87 8.69
N SER A 58 14.30 -4.02 8.49
CA SER A 58 15.32 -3.64 9.47
C SER A 58 15.71 -2.15 9.44
N ARG A 59 15.47 -1.47 8.31
CA ARG A 59 15.85 -0.06 8.07
C ARG A 59 14.83 0.60 7.16
N VAL A 60 13.65 0.85 7.70
CA VAL A 60 12.55 1.51 6.97
C VAL A 60 12.74 3.02 7.02
N SER A 61 12.71 3.69 5.86
CA SER A 61 12.78 5.15 5.81
C SER A 61 11.46 5.80 6.23
N PRO A 62 11.47 7.04 6.73
CA PRO A 62 10.24 7.78 7.05
C PRO A 62 9.28 7.93 5.86
N GLU A 63 9.82 8.06 4.65
CA GLU A 63 9.04 8.21 3.41
C GLU A 63 8.30 6.91 3.07
N LEU A 64 8.96 5.76 3.26
CA LEU A 64 8.31 4.45 3.10
C LEU A 64 7.20 4.25 4.12
N MET A 65 7.42 4.65 5.38
CA MET A 65 6.38 4.61 6.42
C MET A 65 5.21 5.55 6.08
N HIS A 66 5.50 6.74 5.56
CA HIS A 66 4.47 7.70 5.14
C HIS A 66 3.57 7.13 4.04
N ALA A 67 4.15 6.39 3.08
CA ALA A 67 3.41 5.73 2.00
C ALA A 67 2.50 4.58 2.49
N LEU A 68 2.77 4.00 3.66
CA LEU A 68 1.95 2.93 4.24
C LEU A 68 0.71 3.44 4.97
N ASP A 69 0.68 4.72 5.33
CA ASP A 69 -0.42 5.29 6.07
C ASP A 69 -1.66 5.41 5.14
N PRO A 70 -2.75 4.71 5.48
CA PRO A 70 -4.05 4.85 4.83
C PRO A 70 -4.52 6.28 4.57
N SER A 71 -4.22 7.19 5.50
CA SER A 71 -4.67 8.58 5.44
C SER A 71 -3.95 9.39 4.35
N ASN A 72 -2.76 8.94 3.95
CA ASN A 72 -1.97 9.55 2.87
C ASN A 72 -2.33 8.96 1.49
N SER A 73 -3.20 7.94 1.44
CA SER A 73 -3.65 7.30 0.20
C SER A 73 -4.99 7.87 -0.27
N SER A 74 -5.07 8.34 -1.52
CA SER A 74 -6.31 8.89 -2.10
C SER A 74 -7.33 7.80 -2.44
N ILE A 75 -8.61 8.00 -2.06
CA ILE A 75 -9.86 7.33 -2.50
C ILE A 75 -9.95 5.80 -2.38
N LEU A 76 -8.93 5.03 -2.78
CA LEU A 76 -8.91 3.57 -2.79
C LEU A 76 -9.11 2.96 -1.39
N TRP A 77 -8.72 3.67 -0.34
CA TRP A 77 -8.88 3.20 1.04
C TRP A 77 -10.30 3.35 1.59
N ASN A 78 -11.06 4.31 1.05
CA ASN A 78 -12.46 4.58 1.41
C ASN A 78 -13.44 3.70 0.61
N ILE A 79 -12.94 2.86 -0.31
CA ILE A 79 -13.78 1.87 -0.98
C ILE A 79 -14.15 0.79 0.06
N ASN A 80 -15.26 1.03 0.76
CA ASN A 80 -15.98 0.00 1.47
C ASN A 80 -16.39 -1.06 0.44
N LEU A 81 -15.71 -2.20 0.44
CA LEU A 81 -16.04 -3.37 -0.39
C LEU A 81 -17.37 -4.06 0.04
N ALA A 82 -18.28 -3.31 0.67
CA ALA A 82 -19.61 -3.75 1.05
C ALA A 82 -20.56 -3.89 -0.17
N GLU A 83 -20.21 -3.34 -1.34
CA GLU A 83 -20.98 -3.49 -2.58
C GLU A 83 -20.57 -4.70 -3.43
N CYS A 84 -20.16 -5.80 -2.78
CA CYS A 84 -20.06 -7.10 -3.44
C CYS A 84 -20.82 -8.17 -2.64
N LYS A 85 -22.08 -7.87 -2.34
CA LYS A 85 -23.14 -8.88 -2.25
C LYS A 85 -23.82 -8.92 -3.60
N ARG A 86 -23.46 -9.90 -4.42
CA ARG A 86 -24.29 -10.37 -5.53
C ARG A 86 -24.66 -11.80 -5.21
#